data_AF-A0A147EEQ5-F1
#
_entry.id   AF-A0A147EEQ5-F1
#
_cell.length_a   1.000
_cell.length_b   1.000
_cell.length_c   1.000
_cell.angle_alpha   90.00
_cell.angle_beta   90.00
_cell.angle_gamma   90.00
#
_symmetry.space_group_name_H-M   'P 1'
#
loop_
_entity.id
_entity.type
_entity.pdbx_description
1 polymer ?
#
loop_
_entity_poly.entity_id
_entity_poly.type
_entity_poly.pdbx_seq_one_letter_code
_entity_poly.pdbx_strand_id
1 'polypeptide(L)'
;MGVQHAAIGIDVGGTGIKGAAIDVATGDKITARHKVATPAGGAPADIAAAVGRMAAAIRAELAAGGFAGAETLPVGVTLPGVVRDGVMRTAANID
;
A
#
# COMPACT_ATOMS: atom_id res chain seq x y z
N MET A 1 -13.45 -18.07 7.45
CA MET A 1 -13.51 -17.84 5.99
C MET A 1 -12.15 -17.30 5.58
N GLY A 2 -11.27 -18.16 5.07
CA GLY A 2 -9.91 -17.76 4.71
C GLY A 2 -9.91 -17.20 3.30
N VAL A 3 -9.65 -15.89 3.15
CA VAL A 3 -9.39 -15.30 1.85
C VAL A 3 -8.03 -15.82 1.39
N GLN A 4 -8.01 -16.82 0.50
CA GLN A 4 -6.76 -17.40 -0.02
C GLN A 4 -6.03 -16.46 -0.98
N HIS A 5 -6.65 -15.33 -1.35
CA HIS A 5 -6.15 -14.37 -2.33
C HIS A 5 -6.11 -12.95 -1.75
N ALA A 6 -5.37 -12.73 -0.66
CA ALA A 6 -5.25 -11.40 -0.06
C ALA A 6 -3.91 -10.72 -0.41
N ALA A 7 -3.95 -9.41 -0.64
CA ALA A 7 -2.77 -8.56 -0.77
C ALA A 7 -3.02 -7.17 -0.18
N ILE A 8 -1.97 -6.45 0.17
CA ILE A 8 -2.06 -5.04 0.54
C ILE A 8 -1.85 -4.21 -0.72
N GLY A 9 -2.84 -3.40 -1.09
CA GLY A 9 -2.72 -2.44 -2.19
C GLY A 9 -2.46 -1.04 -1.64
N ILE A 10 -1.44 -0.36 -2.18
CA ILE A 10 -1.11 1.03 -1.84
C ILE A 10 -1.06 1.87 -3.12
N ASP A 11 -1.73 3.03 -3.08
CA ASP A 11 -1.83 4.01 -4.17
C ASP A 11 -1.15 5.30 -3.73
N VAL A 12 0.01 5.62 -4.32
CA VAL A 12 0.77 6.84 -4.07
C VAL A 12 0.33 7.92 -5.07
N GLY A 13 -0.48 8.87 -4.62
CA GLY A 13 -0.83 10.07 -5.38
C GLY A 13 -0.02 11.29 -4.97
N GLY A 14 -0.15 12.39 -5.73
CA GLY A 14 0.55 13.65 -5.42
C GLY A 14 0.07 14.35 -4.15
N THR A 15 -1.16 14.11 -3.70
CA THR A 15 -1.75 14.76 -2.51
C THR A 15 -2.06 13.80 -1.36
N GLY A 16 -2.12 12.51 -1.63
CA GLY A 16 -2.34 11.52 -0.60
C GLY A 16 -1.92 10.13 -1.02
N ILE A 17 -1.48 9.37 -0.03
CA ILE A 17 -1.20 7.95 -0.12
C ILE A 17 -2.40 7.22 0.48
N LYS A 18 -2.90 6.20 -0.21
CA LYS A 18 -4.05 5.40 0.23
C LYS A 18 -3.67 3.94 0.27
N GLY A 19 -4.30 3.16 1.14
CA GLY A 19 -4.09 1.71 1.15
C GLY A 19 -5.18 0.93 1.88
N ALA A 20 -5.28 -0.34 1.53
CA ALA A 20 -6.15 -1.33 2.19
C ALA A 20 -5.65 -2.74 1.89
N ALA A 21 -6.07 -3.71 2.69
CA ALA A 21 -6.03 -5.11 2.30
C ALA A 21 -7.18 -5.39 1.31
N ILE A 22 -6.88 -6.13 0.25
CA ILE A 22 -7.76 -6.39 -0.89
C ILE A 22 -7.87 -7.89 -1.11
N ASP A 23 -9.07 -8.39 -1.37
CA ASP A 23 -9.28 -9.69 -2.01
C ASP A 23 -8.93 -9.54 -3.49
N VAL A 24 -7.83 -10.13 -3.94
CA VAL A 24 -7.36 -9.95 -5.32
C VAL A 24 -8.15 -10.74 -6.35
N ALA A 25 -9.03 -11.65 -5.92
CA ALA A 25 -9.95 -12.34 -6.83
C ALA A 25 -11.18 -11.48 -7.14
N THR A 26 -11.70 -10.72 -6.16
CA THR A 26 -12.92 -9.91 -6.35
C THR A 26 -12.65 -8.41 -6.51
N GLY A 27 -11.52 -7.92 -5.99
CA GLY A 27 -11.20 -6.50 -5.87
C GLY A 27 -11.80 -5.83 -4.63
N ASP A 28 -12.49 -6.58 -3.76
CA ASP A 28 -13.12 -6.03 -2.58
C ASP A 28 -12.12 -5.71 -1.47
N LYS A 29 -12.44 -4.70 -0.67
CA LYS A 29 -11.64 -4.32 0.49
C LYS A 29 -11.92 -5.26 1.66
N ILE A 30 -10.87 -5.85 2.21
CA ILE A 30 -10.90 -6.65 3.43
C ILE A 30 -10.82 -5.75 4.67
N THR A 31 -10.06 -4.65 4.58
CA THR A 31 -9.95 -3.64 5.65
C THR A 31 -10.62 -2.33 5.24
N ALA A 32 -10.78 -1.41 6.21
CA ALA A 32 -11.08 -0.03 5.85
C ALA A 32 -9.96 0.57 4.98
N ARG A 33 -10.30 1.62 4.21
CA ARG A 33 -9.31 2.38 3.44
C ARG A 33 -8.59 3.34 4.37
N HIS A 34 -7.27 3.17 4.47
CA HIS A 34 -6.36 4.12 5.10
C HIS A 34 -5.98 5.24 4.13
N LYS A 35 -5.80 6.45 4.65
CA LYS A 35 -5.30 7.59 3.87
C LYS A 35 -4.41 8.47 4.73
N VAL A 36 -3.26 8.85 4.20
CA VAL A 36 -2.38 9.88 4.77
C VAL A 36 -2.06 10.92 3.71
N ALA A 37 -1.64 12.11 4.14
CA ALA A 37 -1.10 13.11 3.21
C ALA A 37 0.21 12.60 2.60
N THR A 38 0.44 12.92 1.33
CA THR A 38 1.75 12.72 0.71
C THR A 38 2.75 13.64 1.42
N PRO A 39 3.92 13.15 1.87
CA PRO A 39 4.95 13.96 2.49
C PRO A 39 5.30 15.20 1.66
N ALA A 40 5.51 16.33 2.33
CA ALA A 40 5.92 17.56 1.69
C ALA A 40 7.26 17.36 0.96
N GLY A 41 7.40 17.94 -0.22
CA GLY A 41 8.58 17.77 -1.07
C GLY A 41 8.65 16.43 -1.80
N GLY A 42 7.84 15.42 -1.45
CA GLY A 42 7.73 14.19 -2.24
C GLY A 42 9.01 13.35 -2.33
N ALA A 43 9.96 13.51 -1.41
CA ALA A 43 11.24 12.79 -1.45
C ALA A 43 11.03 11.26 -1.37
N PRO A 44 11.80 10.43 -2.10
CA PRO A 44 11.50 9.01 -2.24
C PRO A 44 11.61 8.25 -0.91
N ALA A 45 12.54 8.66 -0.04
CA ALA A 45 12.69 8.09 1.29
C ALA A 45 11.48 8.35 2.18
N ASP A 46 10.90 9.55 2.12
CA ASP A 46 9.73 9.91 2.91
C ASP A 46 8.47 9.20 2.41
N ILE A 47 8.33 9.08 1.09
CA ILE A 47 7.27 8.28 0.46
C ILE A 47 7.39 6.82 0.88
N ALA A 48 8.58 6.22 0.79
CA ALA A 48 8.81 4.83 1.19
C ALA A 48 8.50 4.61 2.68
N ALA A 49 8.89 5.55 3.54
CA ALA A 49 8.57 5.49 4.97
C ALA A 49 7.06 5.57 5.24
N ALA A 50 6.33 6.43 4.52
CA ALA A 50 4.88 6.53 4.63
C ALA A 50 4.16 5.25 4.15
N VAL A 51 4.61 4.68 3.02
CA VAL A 51 4.13 3.39 2.49
C VAL A 51 4.38 2.27 3.50
N GLY A 52 5.58 2.19 4.08
CA GLY A 52 5.95 1.17 5.07
C GLY A 52 5.09 1.25 6.34
N ARG A 53 4.89 2.46 6.88
CA ARG A 53 4.00 2.68 8.05
C ARG A 53 2.55 2.27 7.74
N MET A 54 2.06 2.60 6.55
CA MET A 54 0.71 2.22 6.13
C MET A 54 0.55 0.70 6.01
N ALA A 55 1.51 0.02 5.37
CA ALA A 55 1.50 -1.44 5.27
C ALA A 55 1.50 -2.09 6.66
N ALA A 56 2.35 -1.62 7.58
CA ALA A 56 2.39 -2.11 8.97
C ALA A 56 1.05 -1.90 9.70
N ALA A 57 0.41 -0.74 9.53
CA ALA A 57 -0.89 -0.47 10.14
C ALA A 57 -1.99 -1.42 9.62
N ILE A 58 -2.01 -1.68 8.31
CA ILE A 58 -2.97 -2.61 7.69
C ILE A 58 -2.73 -4.04 8.18
N ARG A 59 -1.47 -4.49 8.30
CA ARG A 59 -1.14 -5.81 8.87
C ARG A 59 -1.62 -5.93 10.31
N ALA A 60 -1.40 -4.90 11.13
CA ALA A 60 -1.86 -4.87 12.51
C ALA A 60 -3.38 -4.94 12.63
N GLU A 61 -4.13 -4.21 11.78
CA GLU A 61 -5.60 -4.29 11.73
C GLU A 61 -6.08 -5.71 11.39
N LEU A 62 -5.47 -6.33 10.38
CA LEU A 62 -5.77 -7.71 9.99
C LEU A 62 -5.46 -8.72 11.10
N ALA A 63 -4.28 -8.60 11.73
CA ALA A 63 -3.86 -9.48 12.81
C ALA A 63 -4.80 -9.36 14.03
N ALA A 64 -5.18 -8.14 14.39
CA ALA A 64 -6.18 -7.88 15.44
C ALA A 64 -7.56 -8.47 15.09
N GLY A 65 -7.91 -8.50 13.81
CA GLY A 65 -9.10 -9.17 13.27
C GLY A 65 -9.00 -10.70 13.15
N GLY A 66 -7.89 -11.31 13.58
CA GLY A 66 -7.68 -12.77 13.51
C GLY A 66 -7.38 -13.30 12.11
N PHE A 67 -6.96 -12.44 11.18
CA PHE A 67 -6.59 -12.85 9.83
C PHE A 67 -5.26 -13.64 9.84
N ALA A 68 -5.32 -14.93 9.47
CA ALA A 68 -4.12 -15.77 9.39
C ALA A 68 -3.19 -15.31 8.26
N GLY A 69 -1.89 -15.21 8.54
CA GLY A 69 -0.88 -14.81 7.55
C GLY A 69 -0.82 -13.31 7.26
N ALA A 70 -1.45 -12.46 8.09
CA ALA A 70 -1.41 -11.01 7.94
C ALA A 70 0.02 -10.45 7.79
N GLU A 71 1.01 -11.03 8.49
CA GLU A 71 2.41 -10.59 8.45
C GLU A 71 3.13 -10.86 7.13
N THR A 72 2.68 -11.84 6.35
CA THR A 72 3.36 -12.29 5.13
C THR A 72 2.65 -11.90 3.84
N LEU A 73 1.51 -11.20 3.93
CA LEU A 73 0.79 -10.74 2.74
C LEU A 73 1.68 -9.92 1.80
N PRO A 74 1.62 -10.14 0.49
CA PRO A 74 2.35 -9.32 -0.47
C PRO A 74 1.82 -7.88 -0.47
N VAL A 75 2.71 -6.94 -0.79
CA VAL A 75 2.36 -5.51 -0.92
C VAL A 75 2.56 -5.08 -2.36
N GLY A 76 1.50 -4.60 -3.01
CA GLY A 76 1.55 -3.92 -4.29
C GLY A 76 1.51 -2.41 -4.10
N VAL A 77 2.41 -1.68 -4.78
CA VAL A 77 2.49 -0.22 -4.70
C VAL A 77 2.34 0.38 -6.09
N THR A 78 1.36 1.25 -6.26
CA THR A 78 1.21 2.10 -7.45
C THR A 78 2.02 3.37 -7.24
N LEU A 79 2.82 3.74 -8.24
CA LEU A 79 3.62 4.97 -8.26
C LEU A 79 3.23 5.81 -9.48
N PRO A 80 3.27 7.15 -9.39
CA PRO A 80 2.87 8.05 -10.47
C PRO A 80 3.99 8.22 -11.51
N GLY A 81 4.41 7.12 -12.14
CA GLY A 81 5.44 7.10 -13.18
C GLY A 81 5.71 5.71 -13.75
N VAL A 82 6.67 5.63 -14.67
CA VAL A 82 7.03 4.36 -15.33
C VAL A 82 7.83 3.50 -14.37
N VAL A 83 7.33 2.30 -14.06
CA VAL A 83 8.05 1.29 -13.28
C VAL A 83 8.46 0.16 -14.19
N ARG A 84 9.75 -0.21 -14.16
CA ARG A 84 10.31 -1.34 -14.89
C ARG A 84 11.25 -2.11 -13.98
N ASP A 85 11.03 -3.43 -13.88
CA ASP A 85 11.84 -4.33 -13.07
C ASP A 85 11.97 -3.87 -11.61
N GLY A 86 10.88 -3.36 -11.03
CA GLY A 86 10.82 -2.84 -9.66
C GLY A 86 11.45 -1.45 -9.47
N VAL A 87 11.95 -0.81 -10.53
CA VAL A 87 12.59 0.51 -10.46
C VAL A 87 11.73 1.55 -11.18
N MET A 88 11.39 2.63 -10.47
CA MET A 88 10.74 3.80 -11.05
C MET A 88 11.72 4.58 -11.91
N ARG A 89 11.39 4.80 -13.18
CA ARG A 89 12.24 5.42 -14.22
C ARG A 89 11.86 6.86 -14.54
N THR A 90 10.63 7.27 -14.21
CA THR A 90 10.17 8.64 -14.34
C THR A 90 9.40 9.03 -13.08
N ALA A 91 9.55 10.28 -12.67
CA ALA A 91 8.95 10.78 -11.43
C ALA A 91 8.38 12.18 -11.66
N ALA A 92 7.15 12.23 -12.18
CA ALA A 92 6.49 13.52 -12.45
C ALA A 92 5.99 14.19 -11.16
N ASN A 93 5.72 13.41 -10.11
CA ASN A 93 5.11 13.86 -8.86
C ASN A 93 5.83 13.33 -7.60
N ILE A 94 7.07 12.86 -7.76
CA ILE A 94 8.00 12.43 -6.70
C ILE A 94 9.30 13.15 -7.04
N ASP A 95 9.92 13.83 -6.07
CA ASP A 95 11.13 14.65 -6.26
C ASP A 95 12.40 13.79 -6.19
#